data_AF-B0PFH1-F1
#
_entry.id   AF-B0PFH1-F1
#
_cell.length_a   1.000
_cell.length_b   1.000
_cell.length_c   1.000
_cell.angle_alpha   90.00
_cell.angle_beta   90.00
_cell.angle_gamma   90.00
#
_symmetry.space_group_name_H-M   'P 1'
#
loop_
_entity.id
_entity.type
_entity.pdbx_description
1 polymer ?
#
loop_
_entity_poly.entity_id
_entity_poly.type
_entity_poly.pdbx_seq_one_letter_code
_entity_poly.pdbx_strand_id
1 'polypeptide(L)'
;MALAEIVVKYLDGDPGSLDYDEEWAAEDNKFRSITSFTASRASLRELRDYLADTLKYARIRAERQIKAGELPGGWFDPKDWDGWQKHMEGLIHRLDGVLALEGSTLELAHPPAPTVPELTM
;
A
#
# COMPACT_ATOMS: atom_id res chain seq x y z
N MET A 1 -5.03 -4.64 -2.71
CA MET A 1 -3.56 -4.49 -2.70
C MET A 1 -3.15 -3.08 -3.12
N ALA A 2 -3.45 -2.63 -4.35
CA ALA A 2 -3.07 -1.30 -4.84
C ALA A 2 -3.42 -0.14 -3.89
N LEU A 3 -4.64 -0.10 -3.35
CA LEU A 3 -5.02 0.94 -2.39
C LEU A 3 -4.16 0.93 -1.10
N ALA A 4 -3.79 -0.25 -0.60
CA ALA A 4 -2.91 -0.36 0.57
C ALA A 4 -1.48 0.05 0.24
N GLU A 5 -0.99 -0.27 -0.96
CA GLU A 5 0.30 0.20 -1.45
C GLU A 5 0.32 1.73 -1.47
N ILE A 6 -0.71 2.37 -2.04
CA ILE A 6 -0.85 3.82 -2.05
C ILE A 6 -0.77 4.38 -0.63
N VAL A 7 -1.61 3.88 0.28
CA VAL A 7 -1.61 4.33 1.70
C VAL A 7 -0.22 4.20 2.33
N VAL A 8 0.47 3.07 2.13
CA VAL A 8 1.81 2.83 2.70
C VAL A 8 2.84 3.79 2.13
N LYS A 9 2.82 4.06 0.82
CA LYS A 9 3.76 4.99 0.17
C LYS A 9 3.63 6.42 0.67
N TYR A 10 2.41 6.88 0.92
CA TYR A 10 2.20 8.18 1.55
C TYR A 10 2.67 8.22 3.00
N LEU A 11 2.43 7.15 3.77
CA LEU A 11 2.96 7.03 5.13
C LEU A 11 4.49 7.02 5.18
N ASP A 12 5.14 6.45 4.17
CA ASP A 12 6.60 6.45 4.03
C ASP A 12 7.16 7.78 3.49
N GLY A 13 6.31 8.74 3.12
CA GLY A 13 6.75 10.00 2.52
C GLY A 13 7.31 9.85 1.11
N ASP A 14 6.99 8.75 0.42
CA ASP A 14 7.46 8.43 -0.93
C ASP A 14 6.30 8.15 -1.91
N PRO A 15 5.32 9.07 -2.06
CA PRO A 15 4.25 8.89 -3.04
C PRO A 15 4.76 9.00 -4.48
N GLY A 16 5.91 9.63 -4.71
CA GLY A 16 6.52 9.78 -6.03
C GLY A 16 6.92 8.44 -6.66
N SER A 17 7.22 7.42 -5.85
CA SER A 17 7.53 6.07 -6.39
C SER A 17 6.33 5.38 -7.05
N LEU A 18 5.13 5.97 -6.99
CA LEU A 18 3.93 5.46 -7.65
C LEU A 18 3.67 6.15 -8.99
N ASP A 19 4.36 7.25 -9.27
CA ASP A 19 4.28 7.92 -10.55
C ASP A 19 4.98 7.10 -11.63
N TYR A 20 4.54 7.27 -12.88
CA TYR A 20 5.12 6.55 -14.01
C TYR A 20 6.44 7.21 -14.40
N ASP A 21 7.51 6.41 -14.47
CA ASP A 21 8.84 6.88 -14.88
C ASP A 21 8.99 7.02 -16.40
N GLU A 22 7.96 6.65 -17.16
CA GLU A 22 7.98 6.66 -18.62
C GLU A 22 7.85 8.09 -19.16
N GLU A 23 8.62 8.41 -20.22
CA GLU A 23 8.77 9.78 -20.75
C GLU A 23 7.43 10.45 -21.13
N TRP A 24 6.42 9.66 -21.51
CA TRP A 24 5.08 10.17 -21.85
C TRP A 24 4.22 10.56 -20.63
N ALA A 25 4.61 10.16 -19.41
CA ALA A 25 3.86 10.40 -18.17
C ALA A 25 4.72 11.03 -17.05
N ALA A 26 6.00 11.28 -17.30
CA ALA A 26 6.95 11.79 -16.31
C ALA A 26 6.54 13.16 -15.71
N GLU A 27 5.75 13.95 -16.42
CA GLU A 27 5.26 15.25 -15.94
C GLU A 27 3.88 15.17 -15.25
N ASP A 28 3.17 14.04 -15.33
CA ASP A 28 1.80 13.92 -14.80
C ASP A 28 1.76 14.09 -13.27
N ASN A 29 2.79 13.62 -12.55
CA ASN A 29 2.92 13.71 -11.09
C ASN A 29 1.62 13.35 -10.33
N LYS A 30 0.89 12.31 -10.75
CA LYS A 30 -0.47 12.01 -10.24
C LYS A 30 -0.50 11.76 -8.74
N PHE A 31 0.51 11.07 -8.22
CA PHE A 31 0.61 10.80 -6.79
C PHE A 31 1.37 11.91 -6.08
N ARG A 32 2.51 12.36 -6.62
CA ARG A 32 3.26 13.46 -5.99
C ARG A 32 2.49 14.78 -5.89
N SER A 33 1.49 15.03 -6.75
CA SER A 33 0.65 16.22 -6.70
C SER A 33 -0.47 16.18 -5.65
N ILE A 34 -0.77 15.04 -5.05
CA ILE A 34 -1.78 14.94 -3.99
C ILE A 34 -1.21 15.58 -2.72
N THR A 35 -1.80 16.72 -2.35
CA THR A 35 -1.36 17.51 -1.20
C THR A 35 -1.97 17.06 0.12
N SER A 36 -3.13 16.41 0.09
CA SER A 36 -3.80 15.88 1.28
C SER A 36 -4.81 14.81 0.90
N PHE A 37 -4.89 13.76 1.71
CA PHE A 37 -6.04 12.87 1.78
C PHE A 37 -6.08 12.21 3.16
N THR A 38 -7.27 11.78 3.54
CA THR A 38 -7.52 11.17 4.85
C THR A 38 -8.16 9.81 4.69
N ALA A 39 -8.00 8.98 5.71
CA ALA A 39 -8.73 7.73 5.81
C ALA A 39 -9.35 7.61 7.20
N SER A 40 -10.60 7.16 7.26
CA SER A 40 -11.21 6.78 8.53
C SER A 40 -10.54 5.52 9.06
N ARG A 41 -10.42 5.42 10.38
CA ARG A 41 -9.88 4.21 11.02
C ARG A 41 -10.69 2.96 10.71
N ALA A 42 -12.01 3.09 10.52
CA ALA A 42 -12.87 1.99 10.09
C ALA A 42 -12.48 1.50 8.70
N SER A 43 -12.31 2.40 7.74
CA SER A 43 -11.89 2.06 6.36
C SER A 43 -10.50 1.42 6.32
N LEU A 44 -9.55 1.90 7.12
CA LEU A 44 -8.22 1.28 7.21
C LEU A 44 -8.29 -0.14 7.79
N ARG A 45 -9.17 -0.37 8.77
CA ARG A 45 -9.40 -1.71 9.33
C ARG A 45 -10.02 -2.65 8.31
N GLU A 46 -11.03 -2.19 7.58
CA GLU A 46 -11.65 -2.98 6.50
C GLU A 46 -10.63 -3.34 5.40
N LEU A 47 -9.78 -2.39 5.00
CA LEU A 47 -8.72 -2.65 4.03
C LEU A 47 -7.73 -3.70 4.54
N ARG A 48 -7.30 -3.57 5.79
CA ARG A 48 -6.39 -4.52 6.45
C ARG A 48 -6.99 -5.92 6.54
N ASP A 49 -8.24 -6.02 7.00
CA ASP A 49 -8.93 -7.30 7.15
C ASP A 49 -9.19 -7.97 5.80
N TYR A 50 -9.55 -7.18 4.78
CA TYR A 50 -9.68 -7.67 3.41
C TYR A 50 -8.36 -8.30 2.89
N LEU A 51 -7.21 -7.66 3.13
CA LEU A 51 -5.92 -8.22 2.73
C LEU A 51 -5.60 -9.51 3.50
N ALA A 52 -5.85 -9.52 4.81
CA ALA A 52 -5.63 -10.69 5.66
C ALA A 52 -6.47 -11.90 5.23
N ASP A 53 -7.75 -11.69 4.96
CA ASP A 53 -8.64 -12.74 4.45
C ASP A 53 -8.24 -13.20 3.06
N THR A 54 -7.89 -12.27 2.16
CA THR A 54 -7.39 -12.60 0.82
C THR A 54 -6.16 -13.50 0.89
N LEU A 55 -5.17 -13.15 1.72
CA LEU A 55 -3.97 -13.95 1.92
C LEU A 55 -4.29 -15.33 2.52
N LYS A 56 -5.14 -15.38 3.55
CA LYS A 56 -5.58 -16.63 4.20
C LYS A 56 -6.23 -17.58 3.19
N TYR A 57 -7.19 -17.11 2.40
CA TYR A 57 -7.89 -17.97 1.45
C TYR A 57 -7.02 -18.34 0.25
N ALA A 58 -6.11 -17.45 -0.19
CA ALA A 58 -5.12 -17.79 -1.21
C ALA A 58 -4.21 -18.94 -0.74
N ARG A 59 -3.75 -18.92 0.52
CA ARG A 59 -2.95 -20.01 1.11
C ARG A 59 -3.70 -21.33 1.17
N ILE A 60 -4.94 -21.32 1.68
CA ILE A 60 -5.80 -22.51 1.72
C ILE A 60 -6.00 -23.09 0.32
N ARG A 61 -6.20 -22.24 -0.69
CA ARG A 61 -6.31 -22.66 -2.08
C ARG A 61 -5.00 -23.27 -2.59
N ALA A 62 -3.88 -22.61 -2.36
CA ALA A 62 -2.56 -23.08 -2.77
C ALA A 62 -2.22 -24.44 -2.18
N GLU A 63 -2.54 -24.68 -0.90
CA GLU A 63 -2.36 -25.99 -0.26
C GLU A 63 -3.15 -27.11 -0.95
N ARG A 64 -4.38 -26.82 -1.40
CA ARG A 64 -5.20 -27.79 -2.15
C ARG A 64 -4.61 -28.06 -3.53
N GLN A 65 -4.11 -27.03 -4.20
CA GLN A 65 -3.47 -27.14 -5.51
C GLN A 65 -2.19 -27.98 -5.46
N ILE A 66 -1.32 -27.71 -4.47
CA ILE A 66 -0.10 -28.49 -4.26
C ILE A 66 -0.44 -29.98 -4.04
N LYS A 67 -1.47 -30.28 -3.23
CA LYS A 67 -1.93 -31.67 -3.01
C LYS A 67 -2.46 -32.34 -4.28
N ALA A 68 -2.96 -31.57 -5.23
CA ALA A 68 -3.42 -32.04 -6.54
C ALA A 68 -2.30 -32.09 -7.60
N GLY A 69 -1.05 -31.71 -7.26
CA GLY A 69 0.06 -31.64 -8.20
C GLY A 69 0.06 -30.37 -9.07
N GLU A 70 -0.72 -29.36 -8.71
CA GLU A 70 -0.79 -28.06 -9.38
C GLU A 70 0.15 -27.03 -8.74
N LEU A 71 0.41 -25.95 -9.47
CA LEU A 71 1.18 -24.82 -8.95
C LEU A 71 0.37 -24.03 -7.90
N PRO A 72 1.02 -23.56 -6.81
CA PRO A 72 0.35 -22.83 -5.74
C PRO A 72 -0.22 -21.50 -6.23
N GLY A 73 -1.46 -21.21 -5.88
CA GLY A 73 -2.13 -19.94 -6.23
C GLY A 73 -2.36 -19.74 -7.72
N GLY A 74 -2.06 -20.73 -8.57
CA GLY A 74 -2.08 -20.58 -10.03
C GLY A 74 -0.90 -19.76 -10.60
N TRP A 75 0.16 -19.55 -9.81
CA TRP A 75 1.36 -18.84 -10.25
C TRP A 75 2.22 -19.71 -11.17
N PHE A 76 2.89 -19.08 -12.15
CA PHE A 76 3.79 -19.79 -13.06
C PHE A 76 5.12 -20.18 -12.39
N ASP A 77 5.62 -19.37 -11.44
CA ASP A 77 6.82 -19.64 -10.65
C ASP A 77 6.49 -19.62 -9.13
N PRO A 78 6.88 -20.64 -8.34
CA PRO A 78 6.75 -20.62 -6.88
C PRO A 78 7.36 -19.39 -6.20
N LYS A 79 8.40 -18.77 -6.75
CA LYS A 79 8.99 -17.55 -6.21
C LYS A 79 8.05 -16.36 -6.28
N ASP A 80 7.23 -16.26 -7.32
CA ASP A 80 6.24 -15.19 -7.46
C ASP A 80 5.15 -15.35 -6.38
N TRP A 81 4.74 -16.60 -6.12
CA TRP A 81 3.83 -16.93 -5.02
C TRP A 81 4.40 -16.53 -3.66
N ASP A 82 5.65 -16.91 -3.37
CA ASP A 82 6.31 -16.55 -2.11
C ASP A 82 6.54 -15.05 -1.96
N GLY A 83 6.94 -14.38 -3.04
CA GLY A 83 7.11 -12.93 -3.10
C GLY A 83 5.80 -12.19 -2.82
N TRP A 84 4.72 -12.60 -3.48
CA TRP A 84 3.39 -12.03 -3.28
C TRP A 84 2.91 -12.20 -1.84
N GLN A 85 3.08 -13.39 -1.24
CA GLN A 85 2.68 -13.63 0.15
C GLN A 85 3.44 -12.71 1.12
N LYS A 86 4.77 -12.63 0.99
CA LYS A 86 5.60 -11.76 1.85
C LYS A 86 5.22 -10.29 1.69
N HIS A 87 4.91 -9.86 0.48
CA HIS A 87 4.47 -8.51 0.21
C HIS A 87 3.12 -8.20 0.86
N MET A 88 2.14 -9.11 0.76
CA MET A 88 0.85 -9.01 1.46
C MET A 88 1.03 -8.94 2.98
N GLU A 89 1.89 -9.78 3.56
CA GLU A 89 2.22 -9.73 5.00
C GLU A 89 2.84 -8.40 5.41
N GLY A 90 3.74 -7.86 4.59
CA GLY A 90 4.33 -6.54 4.80
C GLY A 90 3.28 -5.43 4.83
N LEU A 91 2.36 -5.43 3.87
CA LEU A 91 1.26 -4.46 3.81
C LEU A 91 0.32 -4.57 5.03
N ILE A 92 -0.07 -5.78 5.41
CA ILE A 92 -0.91 -6.02 6.59
C ILE A 92 -0.20 -5.52 7.85
N HIS A 93 1.08 -5.84 8.02
CA HIS A 93 1.86 -5.41 9.18
C HIS A 93 2.00 -3.89 9.27
N ARG A 94 2.21 -3.22 8.12
CA ARG A 94 2.23 -1.75 8.04
C ARG A 94 0.89 -1.15 8.47
N LEU A 95 -0.24 -1.71 8.00
CA LEU A 95 -1.58 -1.25 8.38
C LEU A 95 -1.88 -1.52 9.86
N ASP A 96 -1.41 -2.64 10.42
CA ASP A 96 -1.51 -2.93 11.87
C ASP A 96 -0.79 -1.86 12.70
N GLY A 97 0.42 -1.46 12.28
CA GLY A 97 1.17 -0.38 12.92
C GLY A 97 0.40 0.95 12.92
N VAL A 98 -0.21 1.30 11.80
CA VAL A 98 -1.05 2.52 11.66
C VAL A 98 -2.29 2.44 12.56
N LEU A 99 -2.96 1.29 12.58
CA LEU A 99 -4.15 1.06 13.41
C LEU A 99 -3.83 1.00 14.91
N ALA A 100 -2.56 0.88 15.30
CA ALA A 100 -2.13 0.99 16.69
C ALA A 100 -1.97 2.45 17.17
N LEU A 101 -1.78 3.42 16.27
CA LEU A 101 -1.59 4.84 16.61
C LEU A 101 -2.88 5.52 17.07
N GLU A 102 -2.87 6.32 18.13
CA GLU A 102 -4.07 7.01 18.63
C GLU A 102 -4.67 8.02 17.62
N GLY A 103 -6.00 8.09 17.53
CA GLY A 103 -6.74 8.98 16.61
C GLY A 103 -7.84 8.27 15.81
N SER A 104 -8.90 9.00 15.42
CA SER A 104 -10.04 8.46 14.65
C SER A 104 -9.88 8.61 13.13
N THR A 105 -9.10 9.60 12.69
CA THR A 105 -8.81 9.91 11.29
C THR A 105 -7.31 10.06 11.13
N LEU A 106 -6.73 9.43 10.11
CA LEU A 106 -5.32 9.57 9.79
C LEU A 106 -5.14 10.52 8.60
N GLU A 107 -4.31 11.54 8.76
CA GLU A 107 -3.79 12.33 7.65
C GLU A 107 -2.60 11.58 7.03
N LEU A 108 -2.71 11.28 5.73
CA LEU A 108 -1.74 10.43 5.03
C LEU A 108 -0.77 11.24 4.18
N ALA A 109 -1.19 12.41 3.70
CA ALA A 109 -0.32 13.36 3.00
C ALA A 109 -0.33 14.69 3.74
N HIS A 110 0.86 15.27 3.95
CA HIS A 110 1.02 16.60 4.55
C HIS A 110 1.17 17.64 3.44
N PRO A 111 0.51 18.80 3.54
CA PRO A 111 0.84 19.93 2.66
C PRO A 111 2.29 20.37 2.91
N PRO A 112 3.02 20.80 1.87
CA PRO A 112 4.35 21.38 2.05
C PRO A 112 4.25 22.58 3.00
N ALA A 113 5.24 22.71 3.89
CA ALA A 113 5.30 23.84 4.81
C ALA A 113 5.22 25.16 4.02
N PRO A 114 4.47 26.17 4.50
CA PRO A 114 4.39 27.45 3.82
C PRO A 114 5.80 28.01 3.66
N THR A 115 6.19 28.32 2.42
CA THR A 115 7.42 29.04 2.12
C THR A 115 7.30 30.43 2.73
N VAL A 116 7.98 30.67 3.85
CA VAL A 116 8.09 32.01 4.42
C VAL A 116 8.85 32.86 3.39
N PRO A 117 8.29 33.96 2.87
CA PRO A 117 9.01 34.83 1.97
C PRO A 117 10.23 35.37 2.71
N GLU A 118 11.41 35.16 2.14
CA GLU A 118 12.64 35.78 2.62
C GLU A 118 12.51 37.28 2.42
N LEU A 119 12.18 38.01 3.50
CA LEU A 119 12.15 39.47 3.51
C LEU A 119 13.59 39.95 3.36
N THR A 120 14.04 40.17 2.13
CA THR A 120 15.22 40.96 1.84
C THR A 120 14.96 42.40 2.32
N MET A 121 15.66 42.80 3.39
CA MET A 121 15.83 44.20 3.80
C MET A 121 16.76 44.95 2.84
#